data_AF-A0A3B8RRX7-F1
#
_entry.id   AF-A0A3B8RRX7-F1
#
_cell.length_a   1.000
_cell.length_b   1.000
_cell.length_c   1.000
_cell.angle_alpha   90.00
_cell.angle_beta   90.00
_cell.angle_gamma   90.00
#
_symmetry.space_group_name_H-M   'P 1'
#
loop_
_entity.id
_entity.type
_entity.pdbx_description
1 polymer ?
#
loop_
_entity_poly.entity_id
_entity_poly.type
_entity_poly.pdbx_seq_one_letter_code
_entity_poly.pdbx_strand_id
1 'polypeptide(L)'
;MSKGKILFKPYFVQKGKGPHLFDFVMTLDESGDAFHSDIIVTTEGIVIGNTEGKVKFSISVRWNVEGYGYLFIPADNKGKHYELPKSGTLEFSLNYELAKTRVYRNKRRRNKFEKDG
;
A
#
# COMPACT_ATOMS: atom_id res chain seq x y z
N MET A 1 3.20 -23.42 3.21
CA MET A 1 2.46 -22.13 3.21
C MET A 1 3.18 -21.17 4.13
N SER A 2 3.38 -19.91 3.70
CA SER A 2 3.90 -18.85 4.57
C SER A 2 3.02 -18.76 5.82
N LYS A 3 3.62 -18.70 7.01
CA LYS A 3 2.91 -18.37 8.26
C LYS A 3 3.12 -16.89 8.65
N GLY A 4 3.82 -16.13 7.82
CA GLY A 4 4.13 -14.74 8.09
C GLY A 4 3.09 -13.80 7.51
N LYS A 5 2.93 -12.65 8.16
CA LYS A 5 2.00 -11.59 7.77
C LYS A 5 2.69 -10.24 7.66
N ILE A 6 2.11 -9.35 6.87
CA ILE A 6 2.49 -7.94 6.83
C ILE A 6 1.39 -7.12 7.47
N LEU A 7 1.77 -6.19 8.35
CA LEU A 7 0.93 -5.13 8.89
C LEU A 7 1.37 -3.78 8.31
N PHE A 8 0.48 -3.11 7.59
CA PHE A 8 0.65 -1.72 7.18
C PHE A 8 -0.06 -0.82 8.19
N LYS A 9 0.70 -0.28 9.14
CA LYS A 9 0.21 0.52 10.26
C LYS A 9 0.15 2.01 9.92
N PRO A 10 -1.00 2.67 9.98
CA PRO A 10 -1.07 4.12 9.92
C PRO A 10 -0.56 4.72 11.23
N TYR A 11 0.37 5.67 11.15
CA TYR A 11 0.91 6.42 12.28
C TYR A 11 0.35 7.84 12.35
N PHE A 12 0.08 8.43 11.18
CA PHE A 12 -0.52 9.74 11.05
C PHE A 12 -1.91 9.58 10.47
N VAL A 13 -2.90 9.75 11.33
CA VAL A 13 -4.31 9.86 10.95
C VAL A 13 -4.61 11.36 10.94
N GLN A 14 -5.09 11.87 9.80
CA GLN A 14 -5.38 13.30 9.65
C GLN A 14 -6.43 13.77 10.66
N LYS A 15 -6.44 15.07 10.99
CA LYS A 15 -7.47 15.65 11.85
C LYS A 15 -8.79 15.75 11.06
N GLY A 16 -9.93 15.35 11.65
CA GLY A 16 -11.24 15.47 11.01
C GLY A 16 -12.22 14.35 11.39
N LYS A 17 -13.43 14.38 10.82
CA LYS A 17 -14.39 13.27 10.94
C LYS A 17 -13.90 12.12 10.04
N GLY A 18 -13.54 10.98 10.64
CA GLY A 18 -13.10 9.77 9.94
C GLY A 18 -14.24 9.06 9.17
N PRO A 19 -13.99 7.86 8.60
CA PRO A 19 -12.75 7.08 8.65
C PRO A 19 -11.68 7.59 7.66
N HIS A 20 -10.41 7.71 8.07
CA HIS A 20 -9.34 8.20 7.18
C HIS A 20 -8.76 7.10 6.28
N LEU A 21 -8.77 5.86 6.77
CA LEU A 21 -8.59 4.66 5.99
C LEU A 21 -9.96 4.02 5.84
N PHE A 22 -10.45 3.89 4.60
CA PHE A 22 -11.69 3.19 4.32
C PHE A 22 -11.39 1.69 4.11
N ASP A 23 -12.34 0.82 4.46
CA ASP A 23 -12.16 -0.66 4.36
C ASP A 23 -12.01 -1.18 2.93
N PHE A 24 -11.98 -0.28 1.94
CA PHE A 24 -11.71 -0.61 0.56
C PHE A 24 -10.20 -0.54 0.28
N VAL A 25 -9.56 -1.69 0.43
CA VAL A 25 -8.15 -1.94 0.12
C VAL A 25 -8.05 -3.06 -0.90
N MET A 26 -7.12 -2.95 -1.84
CA MET A 26 -6.87 -3.95 -2.86
C MET A 26 -5.39 -4.37 -2.85
N THR A 27 -5.13 -5.65 -3.06
CA THR A 27 -3.81 -6.15 -3.47
C THR A 27 -3.69 -6.17 -4.97
N LEU A 28 -2.56 -5.70 -5.49
CA LEU A 28 -2.24 -5.69 -6.92
C LEU A 28 -0.96 -6.48 -7.18
N ASP A 29 -0.91 -7.27 -8.24
CA ASP A 29 0.30 -8.00 -8.62
C ASP A 29 1.34 -7.09 -9.30
N GLU A 30 2.41 -7.67 -9.85
CA GLU A 30 3.50 -6.92 -10.49
C GLU A 30 3.06 -6.16 -11.75
N SER A 31 1.99 -6.62 -12.42
CA SER A 31 1.38 -5.93 -13.57
C SER A 31 0.43 -4.81 -13.14
N GLY A 32 0.08 -4.75 -11.86
CA GLY A 32 -0.91 -3.83 -11.32
C GLY A 32 -2.34 -4.36 -11.36
N ASP A 33 -2.53 -5.64 -11.65
CA ASP A 33 -3.85 -6.27 -11.70
C ASP A 33 -4.30 -6.66 -10.29
N ALA A 34 -5.54 -6.33 -9.96
CA ALA A 34 -6.13 -6.69 -8.67
C ALA A 34 -6.32 -8.20 -8.56
N PHE A 35 -6.00 -8.75 -7.40
CA PHE A 35 -6.19 -10.17 -7.10
C PHE A 35 -6.69 -10.35 -5.67
N HIS A 36 -7.32 -11.50 -5.41
CA HIS A 36 -7.87 -11.82 -4.10
C HIS A 36 -6.75 -12.18 -3.10
N SER A 37 -6.88 -11.68 -1.87
CA SER A 37 -6.01 -11.99 -0.75
C SER A 37 -6.77 -11.80 0.56
N ASP A 38 -6.22 -12.30 1.67
CA ASP A 38 -6.83 -12.22 3.00
C ASP A 38 -6.67 -10.83 3.65
N ILE A 39 -7.03 -9.77 2.93
CA ILE A 39 -6.93 -8.41 3.44
C ILE A 39 -7.87 -8.25 4.62
N ILE A 40 -7.31 -7.91 5.79
CA ILE A 40 -8.09 -7.59 6.99
C ILE A 40 -7.73 -6.16 7.39
N VAL A 41 -8.72 -5.27 7.39
CA VAL A 41 -8.57 -3.92 7.95
C VAL A 41 -8.97 -3.96 9.42
N THR A 42 -8.05 -3.57 10.30
CA THR A 42 -8.23 -3.53 11.76
C THR A 42 -7.96 -2.12 12.28
N THR A 43 -8.17 -1.91 13.58
CA THR A 43 -7.77 -0.68 14.27
C THR A 43 -6.26 -0.42 14.24
N GLU A 44 -5.44 -1.46 14.07
CA GLU A 44 -3.98 -1.33 13.96
C GLU A 44 -3.52 -1.00 12.53
N GLY A 45 -4.36 -1.24 11.52
CA GLY A 45 -4.01 -1.01 10.12
C GLY A 45 -4.48 -2.13 9.19
N ILE A 46 -3.76 -2.31 8.09
CA ILE A 46 -4.08 -3.31 7.06
C ILE A 46 -3.19 -4.53 7.26
N VAL A 47 -3.80 -5.69 7.45
CA VAL A 47 -3.09 -6.98 7.61
C VAL A 47 -3.29 -7.82 6.36
N ILE A 48 -2.20 -8.42 5.88
CA ILE A 48 -2.20 -9.41 4.79
C ILE A 48 -1.35 -10.60 5.24
N GLY A 49 -1.92 -11.80 5.26
CA GLY A 49 -1.29 -13.04 5.69
C GLY A 49 -1.21 -14.13 4.61
N ASN A 50 -1.95 -13.99 3.52
CA ASN A 50 -2.08 -14.93 2.43
C ASN A 50 -2.38 -14.20 1.11
N THR A 51 -1.47 -14.32 0.16
CA THR A 51 -1.54 -13.72 -1.17
C THR A 51 -2.01 -14.69 -2.26
N GLU A 52 -2.57 -15.84 -1.88
CA GLU A 52 -3.13 -16.86 -2.79
C GLU A 52 -2.17 -17.28 -3.90
N GLY A 53 -0.88 -17.42 -3.56
CA GLY A 53 0.17 -17.87 -4.48
C GLY A 53 0.89 -16.74 -5.22
N LYS A 54 0.46 -15.48 -5.11
CA LYS A 54 1.24 -14.34 -5.61
C LYS A 54 2.44 -14.10 -4.68
N VAL A 55 3.66 -14.26 -5.21
CA VAL A 55 4.89 -14.07 -4.44
C VAL A 55 5.08 -12.60 -4.06
N LYS A 56 4.90 -11.72 -5.04
CA LYS A 56 5.06 -10.28 -4.93
C LYS A 56 3.73 -9.56 -5.12
N PHE A 57 3.53 -8.51 -4.34
CA PHE A 57 2.31 -7.70 -4.42
C PHE A 57 2.55 -6.25 -4.01
N SER A 58 1.61 -5.39 -4.35
CA SER A 58 1.47 -4.03 -3.84
C SER A 58 0.09 -3.85 -3.24
N ILE A 59 -0.14 -2.77 -2.51
CA ILE A 59 -1.48 -2.42 -2.02
C ILE A 59 -1.94 -1.11 -2.63
N SER A 60 -3.24 -0.99 -2.90
CA SER A 60 -3.91 0.27 -3.22
C SER A 60 -4.95 0.52 -2.16
N VAL A 61 -4.83 1.65 -1.48
CA VAL A 61 -5.69 2.01 -0.34
C VAL A 61 -6.53 3.22 -0.69
N ARG A 62 -7.80 3.20 -0.27
CA ARG A 62 -8.63 4.39 -0.30
C ARG A 62 -8.35 5.23 0.95
N TRP A 63 -7.57 6.29 0.76
CA TRP A 63 -7.11 7.18 1.84
C TRP A 63 -7.73 8.56 1.70
N ASN A 64 -8.26 9.10 2.80
CA ASN A 64 -8.75 10.48 2.84
C ASN A 64 -7.55 11.44 2.90
N VAL A 65 -7.47 12.37 1.96
CA VAL A 65 -6.49 13.45 1.95
C VAL A 65 -7.19 14.76 2.30
N GLU A 66 -6.78 15.36 3.41
CA GLU A 66 -7.27 16.64 3.91
C GLU A 66 -7.29 17.71 2.81
N GLY A 67 -8.45 18.35 2.63
CA GLY A 67 -8.70 19.34 1.59
C GLY A 67 -8.94 18.78 0.18
N TYR A 68 -8.81 17.47 -0.04
CA TYR A 68 -8.99 16.81 -1.34
C TYR A 68 -10.06 15.72 -1.35
N GLY A 69 -10.30 15.06 -0.21
CA GLY A 69 -11.18 13.91 -0.10
C GLY A 69 -10.47 12.58 -0.35
N TYR A 70 -11.23 11.53 -0.64
CA TYR A 70 -10.69 10.19 -0.81
C TYR A 70 -9.98 9.99 -2.14
N LEU A 71 -8.75 9.49 -2.07
CA LEU A 71 -7.95 9.08 -3.22
C LEU A 71 -7.57 7.61 -3.08
N PHE A 72 -7.46 6.90 -4.21
CA PHE A 72 -6.76 5.63 -4.25
C PHE A 72 -5.26 5.89 -4.37
N ILE A 73 -4.51 5.50 -3.35
CA ILE A 73 -3.07 5.72 -3.26
C ILE A 73 -2.37 4.36 -3.20
N PRO A 74 -1.44 4.07 -4.13
CA PRO A 74 -0.69 2.83 -4.10
C PRO A 74 0.51 2.92 -3.16
N ALA A 75 0.84 1.78 -2.56
CA ALA A 75 2.11 1.49 -1.93
C ALA A 75 2.73 0.28 -2.66
N ASP A 76 3.86 0.49 -3.35
CA ASP A 76 4.52 -0.52 -4.20
C ASP A 76 6.01 -0.70 -3.87
N ASN A 77 6.47 -0.14 -2.74
CA ASN A 77 7.87 -0.19 -2.33
C ASN A 77 8.86 0.33 -3.39
N LYS A 78 8.54 1.43 -4.08
CA LYS A 78 9.34 1.98 -5.20
C LYS A 78 9.40 1.02 -6.40
N GLY A 79 8.30 0.31 -6.65
CA GLY A 79 8.19 -0.73 -7.68
C GLY A 79 8.96 -2.02 -7.38
N LYS A 80 9.41 -2.23 -6.14
CA LYS A 80 10.02 -3.51 -5.72
C LYS A 80 8.99 -4.51 -5.20
N HIS A 81 7.77 -4.07 -4.93
CA HIS A 81 6.70 -4.86 -4.33
C HIS A 81 7.05 -5.34 -2.90
N TYR A 82 6.08 -5.97 -2.25
CA TYR A 82 6.19 -6.64 -0.97
C TYR A 82 6.08 -8.15 -1.15
N GLU A 83 6.66 -8.88 -0.21
CA GLU A 83 6.54 -10.34 -0.11
C GLU A 83 6.24 -10.69 1.34
N LEU A 84 5.37 -11.69 1.56
CA LEU A 84 5.08 -12.16 2.91
C LEU A 84 6.35 -12.77 3.55
N PRO A 85 6.66 -12.48 4.81
CA PRO A 85 7.80 -13.08 5.49
C PRO A 85 7.56 -14.59 5.68
N LYS A 86 8.62 -15.39 5.78
CA LYS A 86 8.50 -16.84 6.03
C LYS A 86 7.76 -17.15 7.34
N SER A 87 7.94 -16.29 8.35
CA SER A 87 7.29 -16.36 9.66
C SER A 87 7.24 -14.98 10.33
N GLY A 88 6.38 -14.83 11.33
CA GLY A 88 6.27 -13.61 12.12
C GLY A 88 5.45 -12.50 11.44
N THR A 89 5.58 -11.29 11.96
CA THR A 89 4.89 -10.09 11.44
C THR A 89 5.94 -9.09 10.99
N LEU A 90 5.89 -8.70 9.71
CA LEU A 90 6.61 -7.53 9.23
C LEU A 90 5.69 -6.32 9.32
N GLU A 91 6.16 -5.26 9.96
CA GLU A 91 5.41 -4.01 10.07
C GLU A 91 6.00 -2.96 9.14
N PHE A 92 5.12 -2.27 8.41
CA PHE A 92 5.46 -1.08 7.65
C PHE A 92 4.60 0.10 8.10
N SER A 93 5.19 1.29 8.13
CA SER A 93 4.43 2.53 8.27
C SER A 93 3.65 2.80 6.98
N LEU A 94 2.32 2.67 7.01
CA LEU A 94 1.46 2.88 5.84
C LEU A 94 1.69 4.27 5.23
N ASN A 95 1.70 5.32 6.05
CA ASN A 95 1.90 6.69 5.58
C ASN A 95 3.23 6.85 4.84
N TYR A 96 4.31 6.27 5.37
CA TYR A 96 5.62 6.30 4.74
C TYR A 96 5.63 5.53 3.43
N GLU A 97 5.02 4.35 3.36
CA GLU A 97 4.99 3.53 2.14
C GLU A 97 4.21 4.21 0.99
N LEU A 98 3.10 4.88 1.30
CA LEU A 98 2.34 5.70 0.35
C LEU A 98 3.18 6.87 -0.17
N ALA A 99 3.78 7.65 0.73
CA ALA A 99 4.63 8.78 0.38
C ALA A 99 5.85 8.35 -0.45
N LYS A 100 6.52 7.27 -0.03
CA LYS A 100 7.69 6.68 -0.70
C LYS A 100 7.37 6.32 -2.15
N THR A 101 6.22 5.68 -2.37
CA THR A 101 5.73 5.32 -3.72
C THR A 101 5.47 6.56 -4.57
N ARG A 102 4.79 7.56 -4.01
CA ARG A 102 4.49 8.81 -4.71
C ARG A 102 5.74 9.58 -5.12
N VAL A 103 6.70 9.73 -4.20
CA VAL A 103 7.99 10.39 -4.47
C VAL A 103 8.74 9.68 -5.59
N TYR A 104 8.78 8.35 -5.57
CA TYR A 104 9.43 7.57 -6.62
C TYR A 104 8.77 7.75 -7.99
N ARG A 105 7.44 7.67 -8.06
CA ARG A 105 6.68 7.87 -9.31
C ARG A 105 6.85 9.28 -9.86
N ASN A 106 6.83 10.30 -8.99
CA ASN A 106 7.07 11.69 -9.39
C ASN A 106 8.48 11.88 -9.96
N LYS A 107 9.50 11.29 -9.31
CA LYS A 107 10.87 11.29 -9.82
C LYS A 107 10.96 10.65 -11.20
N ARG A 108 10.34 9.48 -11.40
CA ARG A 108 10.29 8.81 -12.71
C ARG A 108 9.63 9.69 -13.77
N ARG A 109 8.48 10.29 -13.45
CA ARG A 109 7.75 11.17 -14.38
C ARG A 109 8.59 12.39 -14.74
N ARG A 110 9.21 13.05 -13.77
CA ARG A 110 10.09 14.19 -14.00
C ARG A 110 11.27 13.82 -14.89
N ASN A 111 11.97 12.73 -14.57
CA ASN A 111 13.09 12.27 -15.38
C ASN A 111 12.67 11.87 -16.80
N LYS A 112 11.44 11.40 -17.01
CA LYS A 112 10.90 11.13 -18.35
C LYS A 112 10.62 12.44 -19.10
N PHE A 113 9.95 13.38 -18.46
CA PHE A 113 9.67 14.70 -19.03
C PHE A 113 10.96 15.46 -19.41
N GLU A 114 11.98 15.42 -18.56
CA GLU A 114 13.30 16.00 -18.84
C GLU A 114 14.00 15.37 -20.05
N LYS A 115 13.65 14.13 -20.43
CA LYS A 115 14.24 13.43 -21.58
C LYS A 115 13.43 13.55 -22.86
N ASP A 116 12.10 13.46 -22.74
CA ASP A 116 11.20 13.25 -23.87
C ASP A 116 10.35 14.50 -24.22
N GLY A 117 10.33 15.53 -23.37
CA GLY A 117 9.38 16.65 -23.43
C GLY A 117 8.01 16.29 -22.87
#